data_AF-A0A8B8Z882-F1
#
_entry.id   AF-A0A8B8Z882-F1
#
_cell.length_a   1.000
_cell.length_b   1.000
_cell.length_c   1.000
_cell.angle_alpha   90.00
_cell.angle_beta   90.00
_cell.angle_gamma   90.00
#
_symmetry.space_group_name_H-M   'P 1'
#
loop_
_entity.id
_entity.type
_entity.pdbx_description
1 polymer ?
#
loop_
_entity_poly.entity_id
_entity_poly.type
_entity_poly.pdbx_seq_one_letter_code
_entity_poly.pdbx_strand_id
1 'polypeptide(L)'
;MLLFESAQFDGIMKKISEFNAGLLSDMEQKSLSLTDLELSRLDAIVKILKDASHYHCSKFADADVVLLLKILKSWPLSMMFPVIDILRMIILHPDGATLLHKLIENGNDILMETFKRATAAPAQAANLLTMIRAITNLFKHSYFSNWLQSHYSEILDALSSCRSLFNKNAHLSYATLLLNYAVLLAEIKDKEGQAQVLSAALEIAEDGNQDGDSRFRALVAIGSLMLDGLVKSIAIDLDVQSVANDAKASMESKIVEVGADIELIIKEA
;
A
#
# COMPACT_ATOMS: atom_id res chain seq x y z
N MET A 1 -1.97 -13.08 -1.84
CA MET A 1 -1.65 -11.64 -1.73
C MET A 1 -0.77 -11.42 -0.52
N LEU A 2 0.25 -10.57 -0.64
CA LEU A 2 1.14 -10.17 0.45
C LEU A 2 0.55 -8.99 1.22
N LEU A 3 0.74 -8.94 2.54
CA LEU A 3 0.10 -7.96 3.43
C LEU A 3 1.11 -7.33 4.41
N PHE A 4 0.77 -6.16 4.96
CA PHE A 4 1.53 -5.46 6.01
C PHE A 4 0.76 -5.50 7.33
N GLU A 5 0.97 -6.57 8.10
CA GLU A 5 0.15 -6.93 9.27
C GLU A 5 0.74 -6.47 10.62
N SER A 6 1.98 -5.98 10.64
CA SER A 6 2.64 -5.53 11.87
C SER A 6 2.48 -4.01 12.08
N ALA A 7 2.19 -3.58 13.30
CA ALA A 7 2.12 -2.17 13.68
C ALA A 7 2.73 -1.94 15.07
N GLN A 8 3.47 -0.83 15.22
CA GLN A 8 4.03 -0.40 16.50
C GLN A 8 3.02 0.51 17.21
N PHE A 9 1.90 -0.08 17.65
CA PHE A 9 0.74 0.66 18.16
C PHE A 9 1.07 1.69 19.24
N ASP A 10 1.97 1.37 20.17
CA ASP A 10 2.38 2.32 21.22
C ASP A 10 3.13 3.52 20.65
N GLY A 11 3.97 3.29 19.63
CA GLY A 11 4.64 4.36 18.90
C GLY A 11 3.68 5.22 18.08
N ILE A 12 2.68 4.59 17.46
CA ILE A 12 1.62 5.28 16.71
C ILE A 12 0.83 6.20 17.65
N MET A 13 0.34 5.66 18.78
CA MET A 13 -0.44 6.44 19.75
C MET A 13 0.39 7.56 20.38
N LYS A 14 1.66 7.31 20.70
CA LYS A 14 2.57 8.35 21.17
C LYS A 14 2.67 9.49 20.15
N LYS A 15 2.81 9.18 18.86
CA LYS A 15 2.92 10.19 17.80
C LYS A 15 1.63 11.00 17.63
N ILE A 16 0.47 10.35 17.69
CA ILE A 16 -0.83 11.03 17.66
C ILE A 16 -0.94 12.00 18.83
N SER A 17 -0.60 11.58 20.04
CA SER A 17 -0.64 12.45 21.23
C SER A 17 0.32 13.63 21.12
N GLU A 18 1.53 13.42 20.59
CA GLU A 18 2.49 14.50 20.31
C GLU A 18 1.92 15.53 19.32
N PHE A 19 1.35 15.07 18.20
CA PHE A 19 0.74 15.95 17.21
C PHE A 19 -0.49 16.67 17.76
N ASN A 20 -1.31 15.99 18.55
CA ASN A 20 -2.46 16.58 19.20
C ASN A 20 -2.08 17.71 20.17
N ALA A 21 -1.02 17.50 20.97
CA ALA A 21 -0.50 18.54 21.86
C ALA A 21 0.04 19.76 21.08
N GLY A 22 0.67 19.51 19.92
CA GLY A 22 1.06 20.55 18.98
C GLY A 22 -0.14 21.38 18.50
N LEU A 23 -1.20 20.71 18.02
CA LEU A 23 -2.43 21.37 17.58
C LEU A 23 -3.09 22.18 18.70
N LEU A 24 -3.16 21.64 19.93
CA LEU A 24 -3.72 22.34 21.09
C LEU A 24 -3.00 23.65 21.43
N SER A 25 -1.70 23.70 21.15
CA SER A 25 -0.82 24.84 21.45
C SER A 25 -0.80 25.87 20.32
N ASP A 26 -1.25 25.50 19.12
CA ASP A 26 -1.32 26.37 17.95
C ASP A 26 -2.67 27.11 17.91
N MET A 27 -2.66 28.44 18.00
CA MET A 27 -3.89 29.25 18.06
C MET A 27 -4.75 29.16 16.79
N GLU A 28 -4.15 28.91 15.62
CA GLU A 28 -4.86 28.80 14.35
C GLU A 28 -5.41 27.39 14.13
N GLN A 29 -4.69 26.37 14.60
CA GLN A 29 -5.01 24.96 14.36
C GLN A 29 -5.65 24.25 15.55
N LYS A 30 -5.87 24.95 16.67
CA LYS A 30 -6.47 24.40 17.90
C LYS A 30 -7.78 23.66 17.67
N SER A 31 -8.62 24.14 16.75
CA SER A 31 -9.90 23.52 16.42
C SER A 31 -9.79 22.11 15.80
N LEU A 32 -8.61 21.74 15.30
CA LEU A 32 -8.31 20.43 14.73
C LEU A 32 -7.88 19.40 15.78
N SER A 33 -7.60 19.85 17.02
CA SER A 33 -7.21 18.98 18.11
C SER A 33 -8.33 18.01 18.53
N LEU A 34 -7.91 16.91 19.12
CA LEU A 34 -8.71 15.86 19.71
C LEU A 34 -8.92 16.13 21.19
N THR A 35 -10.16 15.93 21.61
CA THR A 35 -10.56 15.92 23.02
C THR A 35 -10.05 14.65 23.72
N ASP A 36 -10.03 14.67 25.06
CA ASP A 36 -9.66 13.48 25.86
C ASP A 36 -10.55 12.27 25.58
N LEU A 37 -11.83 12.51 25.27
CA LEU A 37 -12.78 11.47 24.88
C LEU A 37 -12.41 10.85 23.52
N GLU A 38 -11.98 11.66 22.56
CA GLU A 38 -11.55 11.20 21.24
C GLU A 38 -10.21 10.44 21.33
N LEU A 39 -9.27 10.90 22.16
CA LEU A 39 -8.03 10.16 22.43
C LEU A 39 -8.32 8.80 23.07
N SER A 40 -9.17 8.77 24.10
CA SER A 40 -9.62 7.51 24.74
C SER A 40 -10.30 6.57 23.74
N ARG A 41 -10.88 7.13 22.67
CA ARG A 41 -11.49 6.34 21.61
C ARG A 41 -10.49 5.75 20.64
N LEU A 42 -9.45 6.49 20.28
CA LEU A 42 -8.31 5.92 19.55
C LEU A 42 -7.66 4.77 20.34
N ASP A 43 -7.56 4.89 21.67
CA ASP A 43 -7.08 3.78 22.52
C ASP A 43 -7.99 2.55 22.43
N ALA A 44 -9.31 2.74 22.40
CA ALA A 44 -10.26 1.63 22.23
C ALA A 44 -10.11 0.95 20.85
N ILE A 45 -9.96 1.74 19.77
CA ILE A 45 -9.67 1.23 18.42
C ILE A 45 -8.37 0.42 18.43
N VAL A 46 -7.30 0.96 19.01
CA VAL A 46 -6.00 0.28 19.08
C VAL A 46 -6.08 -0.99 19.94
N LYS A 47 -6.88 -1.01 21.00
CA LYS A 47 -7.10 -2.21 21.80
C LYS A 47 -7.74 -3.34 20.98
N ILE A 48 -8.73 -3.01 20.14
CA ILE A 48 -9.31 -3.97 19.19
C ILE A 48 -8.23 -4.47 18.23
N LEU A 49 -7.46 -3.55 17.63
CA LEU A 49 -6.44 -3.88 16.63
C LEU A 49 -5.25 -4.68 17.18
N LYS A 50 -4.93 -4.54 18.48
CA LYS A 50 -3.90 -5.36 19.15
C LYS A 50 -4.34 -6.81 19.34
N ASP A 51 -5.65 -7.07 19.43
CA ASP A 51 -6.20 -8.39 19.66
C ASP A 51 -6.61 -9.08 18.35
N ALA A 52 -5.62 -9.31 17.48
CA ALA A 52 -5.82 -9.92 16.17
C ALA A 52 -6.50 -11.30 16.24
N SER A 53 -6.36 -12.02 17.34
CA SER A 53 -6.97 -13.34 17.56
C SER A 53 -8.50 -13.29 17.64
N HIS A 54 -9.07 -12.14 18.05
CA HIS A 54 -10.51 -11.95 18.23
C HIS A 54 -11.17 -11.11 17.12
N TYR A 55 -10.47 -10.83 16.01
CA TYR A 55 -11.02 -10.08 14.87
C TYR A 55 -12.33 -10.62 14.31
N HIS A 56 -12.60 -11.92 14.50
CA HIS A 56 -13.82 -12.58 14.05
C HIS A 56 -15.05 -12.29 14.94
N CYS A 57 -14.86 -11.73 16.14
CA CYS A 57 -15.94 -11.43 17.08
C CYS A 57 -15.90 -10.01 17.65
N SER A 58 -14.83 -9.24 17.45
CA SER A 58 -14.76 -7.81 17.76
C SER A 58 -15.40 -6.96 16.66
N LYS A 59 -15.84 -5.75 17.02
CA LYS A 59 -16.41 -4.76 16.10
C LYS A 59 -15.99 -3.35 16.51
N PHE A 60 -15.94 -2.45 15.56
CA PHE A 60 -15.80 -1.01 15.82
C PHE A 60 -17.16 -0.39 16.11
N ALA A 61 -17.19 0.63 16.96
CA ALA A 61 -18.38 1.45 17.13
C ALA A 61 -18.49 2.48 15.99
N ASP A 62 -19.70 2.93 15.66
CA ASP A 62 -19.90 3.98 14.64
C ASP A 62 -19.10 5.25 14.97
N ALA A 63 -18.99 5.59 16.26
CA ALA A 63 -18.19 6.72 16.73
C ALA A 63 -16.69 6.58 16.43
N ASP A 64 -16.18 5.35 16.34
CA ASP A 64 -14.77 5.07 16.03
C ASP A 64 -14.47 5.43 14.57
N VAL A 65 -15.39 5.04 13.68
CA VAL A 65 -15.31 5.34 12.25
C VAL A 65 -15.46 6.84 12.01
N VAL A 66 -16.44 7.48 12.65
CA VAL A 66 -16.65 8.94 12.55
C VAL A 66 -15.40 9.70 12.99
N LEU A 67 -14.76 9.27 14.09
CA LEU A 67 -13.53 9.87 14.57
C LEU A 67 -12.39 9.70 13.56
N LEU A 68 -12.19 8.49 13.03
CA LEU A 68 -11.15 8.25 12.03
C LEU A 68 -11.35 9.13 10.79
N LEU A 69 -12.59 9.23 10.29
CA LEU A 69 -12.96 10.09 9.17
C LEU A 69 -12.70 11.56 9.46
N LYS A 70 -13.07 12.04 10.66
CA LYS A 70 -12.79 13.42 11.10
C LYS A 70 -11.29 13.71 10.97
N ILE A 71 -10.45 12.87 11.57
CA ILE A 71 -9.01 13.04 11.58
C ILE A 71 -8.45 12.98 10.15
N LEU A 72 -8.82 11.95 9.39
CA LEU A 72 -8.36 11.75 8.02
C LEU A 72 -8.70 12.91 7.09
N LYS A 73 -9.77 13.66 7.35
CA LYS A 73 -10.18 14.84 6.56
C LYS A 73 -9.56 16.14 7.06
N SER A 74 -9.40 16.30 8.38
CA SER A 74 -9.11 17.60 8.97
C SER A 74 -7.66 17.81 9.38
N TRP A 75 -6.89 16.75 9.68
CA TRP A 75 -5.52 16.93 10.15
C TRP A 75 -4.57 17.44 9.06
N PRO A 76 -3.56 18.26 9.42
CA PRO A 76 -2.53 18.70 8.48
C PRO A 76 -1.78 17.52 7.87
N LEU A 77 -1.35 17.64 6.59
CA LEU A 77 -0.64 16.57 5.89
C LEU A 77 0.61 16.09 6.64
N SER A 78 1.31 16.98 7.34
CA SER A 78 2.48 16.65 8.17
C SER A 78 2.20 15.74 9.36
N MET A 79 0.93 15.56 9.71
CA MET A 79 0.49 14.80 10.87
C MET A 79 -0.30 13.53 10.50
N MET A 80 -0.45 13.25 9.19
CA MET A 80 -1.35 12.21 8.70
C MET A 80 -0.83 10.78 8.86
N PHE A 81 0.48 10.55 8.72
CA PHE A 81 1.03 9.20 8.67
C PHE A 81 0.61 8.26 9.83
N PRO A 82 0.57 8.67 11.13
CA PRO A 82 0.17 7.74 12.17
C PRO A 82 -1.32 7.36 12.08
N VAL A 83 -2.16 8.23 11.53
CA VAL A 83 -3.59 7.97 11.32
C VAL A 83 -3.79 6.99 10.16
N ILE A 84 -3.01 7.15 9.09
CA ILE A 84 -2.95 6.18 7.97
C ILE A 84 -2.41 4.82 8.48
N ASP A 85 -1.48 4.84 9.44
CA ASP A 85 -0.94 3.63 10.07
C ASP A 85 -2.01 2.88 10.91
N ILE A 86 -2.98 3.58 11.50
CA ILE A 86 -4.18 2.97 12.09
C ILE A 86 -5.12 2.46 10.99
N LEU A 87 -5.40 3.27 9.96
CA LEU A 87 -6.29 2.90 8.85
C LEU A 87 -5.87 1.58 8.19
N ARG A 88 -4.58 1.38 7.90
CA ARG A 88 -4.11 0.13 7.29
C ARG A 88 -4.35 -1.10 8.15
N MET A 89 -4.41 -0.94 9.47
CA MET A 89 -4.71 -2.02 10.41
C MET A 89 -6.22 -2.27 10.50
N ILE A 90 -7.03 -1.21 10.42
CA ILE A 90 -8.50 -1.32 10.31
C ILE A 90 -8.89 -2.08 9.03
N ILE A 91 -8.20 -1.85 7.91
CA ILE A 91 -8.41 -2.60 6.65
C ILE A 91 -8.18 -4.12 6.86
N LEU A 92 -7.30 -4.53 7.76
CA LEU A 92 -7.06 -5.94 8.02
C LEU A 92 -8.14 -6.60 8.90
N HIS A 93 -8.92 -5.80 9.63
CA HIS A 93 -9.99 -6.29 10.48
C HIS A 93 -11.29 -6.46 9.66
N PRO A 94 -11.99 -7.62 9.69
CA PRO A 94 -13.17 -7.87 8.86
C PRO A 94 -14.29 -6.82 9.01
N ASP A 95 -14.64 -6.46 10.25
CA ASP A 95 -15.62 -5.40 10.51
C ASP A 95 -15.17 -4.03 9.98
N GLY A 96 -13.93 -3.62 10.28
CA GLY A 96 -13.34 -2.37 9.79
C GLY A 96 -13.29 -2.26 8.27
N ALA A 97 -12.90 -3.33 7.59
CA ALA A 97 -12.88 -3.42 6.14
C ALA A 97 -14.28 -3.33 5.53
N THR A 98 -15.27 -4.00 6.14
CA THR A 98 -16.68 -3.93 5.73
C THR A 98 -17.23 -2.51 5.89
N LEU A 99 -16.91 -1.84 7.00
CA LEU A 99 -17.32 -0.46 7.25
C LEU A 99 -16.68 0.51 6.25
N LEU A 100 -15.39 0.36 5.96
CA LEU A 100 -14.69 1.17 4.96
C LEU A 100 -15.29 0.97 3.57
N HIS A 101 -15.56 -0.28 3.16
CA HIS A 101 -16.19 -0.57 1.88
C HIS A 101 -17.55 0.11 1.73
N LYS A 102 -18.41 0.01 2.76
CA LYS A 102 -19.72 0.68 2.76
C LYS A 102 -19.61 2.20 2.64
N LEU A 103 -18.59 2.82 3.25
CA LEU A 103 -18.37 4.26 3.11
C LEU A 103 -18.05 4.64 1.66
N ILE A 104 -17.18 3.86 1.01
CA ILE A 104 -16.81 4.04 -0.40
C ILE A 104 -18.05 3.87 -1.30
N GLU A 105 -18.84 2.81 -1.10
CA GLU A 105 -20.07 2.57 -1.87
C GLU A 105 -21.12 3.67 -1.70
N ASN A 106 -21.16 4.32 -0.53
CA ASN A 106 -22.04 5.45 -0.26
C ASN A 106 -21.49 6.80 -0.78
N GLY A 107 -20.42 6.78 -1.59
CA GLY A 107 -19.82 7.95 -2.21
C GLY A 107 -18.82 8.72 -1.34
N ASN A 108 -18.48 8.21 -0.16
CA ASN A 108 -17.45 8.78 0.70
C ASN A 108 -16.16 7.97 0.58
N ASP A 109 -15.48 8.12 -0.56
CA ASP A 109 -14.19 7.46 -0.82
C ASP A 109 -13.03 8.15 -0.08
N ILE A 110 -13.04 8.00 1.24
CA ILE A 110 -11.99 8.54 2.11
C ILE A 110 -10.62 7.95 1.79
N LEU A 111 -10.57 6.74 1.24
CA LEU A 111 -9.33 6.07 0.91
C LEU A 111 -8.64 6.78 -0.26
N MET A 112 -9.37 7.03 -1.35
CA MET A 112 -8.83 7.78 -2.49
C MET A 112 -8.58 9.25 -2.13
N GLU A 113 -9.46 9.88 -1.34
CA GLU A 113 -9.24 11.25 -0.83
C GLU A 113 -7.93 11.34 -0.04
N THR A 114 -7.69 10.39 0.87
CA THR A 114 -6.47 10.33 1.67
C THR A 114 -5.25 10.04 0.80
N PHE A 115 -5.37 9.15 -0.20
CA PHE A 115 -4.29 8.85 -1.15
C PHE A 115 -3.86 10.10 -1.93
N LYS A 116 -4.81 10.82 -2.53
CA LYS A 116 -4.56 12.06 -3.27
C LYS A 116 -3.87 13.11 -2.40
N ARG A 117 -4.32 13.23 -1.15
CA ARG A 117 -3.69 14.11 -0.16
C ARG A 117 -2.27 13.69 0.19
N ALA A 118 -1.99 12.40 0.29
CA ALA A 118 -0.66 11.86 0.62
C ALA A 118 0.35 12.00 -0.53
N THR A 119 -0.11 12.00 -1.78
CA THR A 119 0.72 12.11 -2.99
C THR A 119 0.79 13.53 -3.56
N ALA A 120 -0.08 14.45 -3.13
CA ALA A 120 -0.03 15.84 -3.53
C ALA A 120 1.26 16.54 -3.07
N ALA A 121 1.84 17.38 -3.94
CA ALA A 121 3.03 18.14 -3.61
C ALA A 121 2.75 19.25 -2.56
N PRO A 122 3.61 19.43 -1.54
CA PRO A 122 4.81 18.64 -1.25
C PRO A 122 4.46 17.32 -0.52
N ALA A 123 4.70 16.20 -1.18
CA ALA A 123 4.45 14.88 -0.61
C ALA A 123 5.49 14.54 0.48
N GLN A 124 5.12 13.67 1.41
CA GLN A 124 5.96 13.29 2.54
C GLN A 124 6.20 11.79 2.59
N ALA A 125 7.47 11.38 2.74
CA ALA A 125 7.87 9.98 2.73
C ALA A 125 7.10 9.10 3.72
N ALA A 126 6.76 9.62 4.90
CA ALA A 126 6.01 8.88 5.92
C ALA A 126 4.55 8.61 5.49
N ASN A 127 3.89 9.60 4.87
CA ASN A 127 2.54 9.44 4.32
C ASN A 127 2.55 8.45 3.15
N LEU A 128 3.51 8.58 2.23
CA LEU A 128 3.66 7.66 1.09
C LEU A 128 3.84 6.21 1.57
N LEU A 129 4.76 5.96 2.49
CA LEU A 129 5.00 4.62 3.03
C LEU A 129 3.74 4.01 3.64
N THR A 130 3.06 4.75 4.53
CA THR A 130 1.87 4.25 5.22
C THR A 130 0.70 4.06 4.26
N MET A 131 0.56 4.92 3.25
CA MET A 131 -0.49 4.84 2.24
C MET A 131 -0.28 3.67 1.27
N ILE A 132 0.95 3.43 0.79
CA ILE A 132 1.27 2.25 -0.04
C ILE A 132 0.90 0.98 0.72
N ARG A 133 1.23 0.89 2.02
CA ARG A 133 0.88 -0.25 2.87
C ARG A 133 -0.62 -0.38 3.08
N ALA A 134 -1.34 0.73 3.27
CA ALA A 134 -2.79 0.71 3.40
C ALA A 134 -3.47 0.18 2.13
N ILE A 135 -3.06 0.64 0.95
CA ILE A 135 -3.59 0.13 -0.33
C ILE A 135 -3.23 -1.36 -0.51
N THR A 136 -1.99 -1.74 -0.20
CA THR A 136 -1.56 -3.15 -0.27
C THR A 136 -2.44 -4.05 0.61
N ASN A 137 -2.87 -3.58 1.79
CA ASN A 137 -3.72 -4.36 2.68
C ASN A 137 -5.15 -4.57 2.16
N LEU A 138 -5.63 -3.76 1.21
CA LEU A 138 -6.98 -3.93 0.61
C LEU A 138 -7.10 -5.27 -0.13
N PHE A 139 -5.98 -5.77 -0.68
CA PHE A 139 -5.91 -7.07 -1.35
C PHE A 139 -6.23 -8.26 -0.43
N LYS A 140 -6.38 -8.04 0.88
CA LYS A 140 -6.89 -9.06 1.80
C LYS A 140 -8.34 -9.45 1.51
N HIS A 141 -9.16 -8.52 1.02
CA HIS A 141 -10.59 -8.74 0.84
C HIS A 141 -11.00 -8.56 -0.62
N SER A 142 -11.57 -9.62 -1.21
CA SER A 142 -11.93 -9.66 -2.63
C SER A 142 -12.97 -8.62 -3.06
N TYR A 143 -13.79 -8.11 -2.14
CA TYR A 143 -14.74 -7.05 -2.47
C TYR A 143 -14.07 -5.70 -2.79
N PHE A 144 -12.79 -5.49 -2.44
CA PHE A 144 -12.03 -4.32 -2.91
C PHE A 144 -11.46 -4.47 -4.32
N SER A 145 -11.56 -5.63 -4.98
CA SER A 145 -10.96 -5.86 -6.30
C SER A 145 -11.46 -4.87 -7.36
N ASN A 146 -12.76 -4.54 -7.36
CA ASN A 146 -13.32 -3.55 -8.29
C ASN A 146 -12.73 -2.15 -8.05
N TRP A 147 -12.55 -1.76 -6.78
CA TRP A 147 -11.94 -0.48 -6.43
C TRP A 147 -10.47 -0.45 -6.86
N LEU A 148 -9.72 -1.52 -6.54
CA LEU A 148 -8.30 -1.64 -6.90
C LEU A 148 -8.11 -1.60 -8.42
N GLN A 149 -8.95 -2.30 -9.19
CA GLN A 149 -8.95 -2.24 -10.65
C GLN A 149 -9.31 -0.84 -11.16
N SER A 150 -10.37 -0.22 -10.64
CA SER A 150 -10.82 1.08 -11.16
C SER A 150 -9.81 2.21 -10.91
N HIS A 151 -8.88 2.02 -9.97
CA HIS A 151 -7.94 3.04 -9.54
C HIS A 151 -6.46 2.69 -9.76
N TYR A 152 -6.11 1.54 -10.35
CA TYR A 152 -4.70 1.13 -10.49
C TYR A 152 -3.87 2.22 -11.20
N SER A 153 -4.40 2.79 -12.27
CA SER A 153 -3.64 3.73 -13.12
C SER A 153 -3.31 5.01 -12.36
N GLU A 154 -4.33 5.61 -11.72
CA GLU A 154 -4.16 6.79 -10.88
C GLU A 154 -3.22 6.55 -9.69
N ILE A 155 -3.27 5.35 -9.09
CA ILE A 155 -2.40 4.98 -7.98
C ILE A 155 -0.94 4.86 -8.43
N LEU A 156 -0.69 4.11 -9.52
CA LEU A 156 0.67 3.86 -10.00
C LEU A 156 1.33 5.12 -10.54
N ASP A 157 0.60 5.98 -11.26
CA ASP A 157 1.14 7.24 -11.80
C ASP A 157 1.53 8.23 -10.69
N ALA A 158 0.67 8.36 -9.67
CA ALA A 158 0.95 9.22 -8.52
C ALA A 158 2.15 8.72 -7.70
N LEU A 159 2.27 7.40 -7.50
CA LEU A 159 3.41 6.81 -6.80
C LEU A 159 4.71 6.88 -7.60
N SER A 160 4.64 6.69 -8.92
CA SER A 160 5.79 6.86 -9.83
C SER A 160 6.38 8.28 -9.71
N SER A 161 5.51 9.29 -9.68
CA SER A 161 5.88 10.70 -9.50
C SER A 161 6.53 11.00 -8.13
N CYS A 162 6.29 10.14 -7.14
CA CYS A 162 6.79 10.29 -5.76
C CYS A 162 8.03 9.43 -5.47
N ARG A 163 8.55 8.64 -6.43
CA ARG A 163 9.63 7.66 -6.17
C ARG A 163 10.89 8.27 -5.56
N SER A 164 11.23 9.51 -5.88
CA SER A 164 12.40 10.20 -5.30
C SER A 164 12.34 10.36 -3.78
N LEU A 165 11.16 10.23 -3.17
CA LEU A 165 10.95 10.30 -1.73
C LEU A 165 11.00 8.92 -1.05
N PHE A 166 11.14 7.84 -1.82
CA PHE A 166 11.10 6.50 -1.27
C PHE A 166 12.39 6.18 -0.52
N ASN A 167 12.22 5.66 0.70
CA ASN A 167 13.28 4.95 1.40
C ASN A 167 13.14 3.45 1.12
N LYS A 168 14.10 2.64 1.63
CA LYS A 168 14.07 1.16 1.48
C LYS A 168 12.72 0.52 1.83
N ASN A 169 12.03 1.02 2.86
CA ASN A 169 10.74 0.45 3.27
C ASN A 169 9.62 0.82 2.30
N ALA A 170 9.69 2.01 1.68
CA ALA A 170 8.73 2.45 0.68
C ALA A 170 8.95 1.71 -0.65
N HIS A 171 10.21 1.51 -1.06
CA HIS A 171 10.54 0.64 -2.21
C HIS A 171 10.00 -0.77 -2.02
N LEU A 172 10.26 -1.38 -0.86
CA LEU A 172 9.74 -2.70 -0.55
C LEU A 172 8.22 -2.74 -0.57
N SER A 173 7.56 -1.72 0.01
CA SER A 173 6.10 -1.64 0.03
C SER A 173 5.53 -1.46 -1.37
N TYR A 174 6.18 -0.68 -2.22
CA TYR A 174 5.76 -0.46 -3.61
C TYR A 174 5.93 -1.72 -4.46
N ALA A 175 7.08 -2.41 -4.37
CA ALA A 175 7.28 -3.69 -5.04
C ALA A 175 6.25 -4.76 -4.62
N THR A 176 5.83 -4.73 -3.35
CA THR A 176 4.74 -5.58 -2.84
C THR A 176 3.39 -5.25 -3.46
N LEU A 177 3.09 -3.95 -3.55
CA LEU A 177 1.87 -3.46 -4.19
C LEU A 177 1.82 -3.90 -5.67
N LEU A 178 2.93 -3.74 -6.40
CA LEU A 178 3.05 -4.18 -7.79
C LEU A 178 2.84 -5.69 -7.93
N LEU A 179 3.43 -6.50 -7.06
CA LEU A 179 3.23 -7.96 -7.08
C LEU A 179 1.76 -8.34 -6.83
N ASN A 180 1.09 -7.70 -5.87
CA ASN A 180 -0.34 -7.95 -5.65
C ASN A 180 -1.19 -7.52 -6.84
N TYR A 181 -0.88 -6.37 -7.46
CA TYR A 181 -1.55 -5.94 -8.70
C TYR A 181 -1.29 -6.89 -9.86
N ALA A 182 -0.06 -7.40 -10.02
CA ALA A 182 0.27 -8.38 -11.05
C ALA A 182 -0.65 -9.60 -10.97
N VAL A 183 -0.85 -10.15 -9.77
CA VAL A 183 -1.76 -11.28 -9.53
C VAL A 183 -3.21 -10.89 -9.84
N LEU A 184 -3.71 -9.78 -9.27
CA LEU A 184 -5.10 -9.35 -9.47
C LEU A 184 -5.40 -9.12 -10.95
N LEU A 185 -4.58 -8.32 -11.64
CA LEU A 185 -4.81 -7.92 -13.02
C LEU A 185 -4.63 -9.09 -14.00
N ALA A 186 -3.77 -10.06 -13.67
CA ALA A 186 -3.68 -11.33 -14.41
C ALA A 186 -4.93 -12.19 -14.25
N GLU A 187 -5.52 -12.25 -13.05
CA GLU A 187 -6.76 -12.97 -12.77
C GLU A 187 -7.95 -12.38 -13.55
N ILE A 188 -8.12 -11.05 -13.50
CA ILE A 188 -9.23 -10.35 -14.17
C ILE A 188 -8.96 -10.02 -15.65
N LYS A 189 -7.82 -10.45 -16.19
CA LYS A 189 -7.42 -10.30 -17.61
C LYS A 189 -7.39 -8.84 -18.10
N ASP A 190 -7.00 -7.92 -17.22
CA ASP A 190 -6.80 -6.50 -17.54
C ASP A 190 -5.42 -6.27 -18.17
N LYS A 191 -5.35 -6.31 -19.51
CA LYS A 191 -4.08 -6.21 -20.23
C LYS A 191 -3.38 -4.85 -20.05
N GLU A 192 -4.14 -3.76 -19.99
CA GLU A 192 -3.59 -2.40 -19.85
C GLU A 192 -2.95 -2.21 -18.48
N GLY A 193 -3.66 -2.62 -17.42
CA GLY A 193 -3.11 -2.57 -16.07
C GLY A 193 -1.91 -3.49 -15.89
N GLN A 194 -1.95 -4.69 -16.47
CA GLN A 194 -0.78 -5.58 -16.46
C GLN A 194 0.44 -4.93 -17.13
N ALA A 195 0.28 -4.20 -18.24
CA ALA A 195 1.38 -3.53 -18.92
C ALA A 195 1.97 -2.38 -18.07
N GLN A 196 1.12 -1.63 -17.36
CA GLN A 196 1.59 -0.57 -16.46
C GLN A 196 2.35 -1.14 -15.25
N VAL A 197 1.85 -2.23 -14.65
CA VAL A 197 2.55 -2.93 -13.55
C VAL A 197 3.87 -3.52 -14.03
N LEU A 198 3.89 -4.14 -15.22
CA LEU A 198 5.11 -4.69 -15.82
C LEU A 198 6.18 -3.60 -15.98
N SER A 199 5.83 -2.45 -16.54
CA SER A 199 6.74 -1.32 -16.71
C SER A 199 7.31 -0.86 -15.35
N ALA A 200 6.44 -0.62 -14.36
CA ALA A 200 6.88 -0.21 -13.03
C ALA A 200 7.75 -1.27 -12.31
N ALA A 201 7.49 -2.56 -12.54
CA ALA A 201 8.28 -3.64 -11.97
C ALA A 201 9.66 -3.77 -12.64
N LEU A 202 9.74 -3.60 -13.97
CA LEU A 202 11.01 -3.58 -14.70
C LEU A 202 11.93 -2.46 -14.20
N GLU A 203 11.38 -1.25 -13.99
CA GLU A 203 12.17 -0.14 -13.43
C GLU A 203 12.79 -0.46 -12.06
N ILE A 204 12.12 -1.26 -11.21
CA ILE A 204 12.68 -1.71 -9.92
C ILE A 204 13.70 -2.83 -10.15
N ALA A 205 13.45 -3.74 -11.08
CA ALA A 205 14.32 -4.89 -11.33
C ALA A 205 15.68 -4.49 -11.95
N GLU A 206 15.67 -3.42 -12.76
CA GLU A 206 16.84 -2.83 -13.43
C GLU A 206 17.65 -1.88 -12.54
N ASP A 207 17.03 -1.30 -11.50
CA ASP A 207 17.75 -0.41 -10.59
C ASP A 207 18.65 -1.22 -9.65
N GLY A 208 19.94 -1.25 -9.98
CA GLY A 208 20.98 -1.92 -9.20
C GLY A 208 21.19 -1.39 -7.78
N ASN A 209 20.55 -0.28 -7.38
CA ASN A 209 20.57 0.24 -6.01
C ASN A 209 19.44 -0.31 -5.14
N GLN A 210 18.48 -1.04 -5.72
CA GLN A 210 17.36 -1.63 -4.97
C GLN A 210 17.85 -2.72 -4.02
N ASP A 211 17.21 -2.79 -2.85
CA ASP A 211 17.48 -3.89 -1.93
C ASP A 211 16.97 -5.22 -2.49
N GLY A 212 17.58 -6.32 -2.06
CA GLY A 212 17.30 -7.65 -2.58
C GLY A 212 15.84 -8.10 -2.43
N ASP A 213 15.12 -7.67 -1.40
CA ASP A 213 13.72 -8.03 -1.21
C ASP A 213 12.79 -7.24 -2.17
N SER A 214 13.05 -5.95 -2.36
CA SER A 214 12.34 -5.12 -3.34
C SER A 214 12.54 -5.64 -4.76
N ARG A 215 13.80 -5.92 -5.14
CA ARG A 215 14.15 -6.46 -6.45
C ARG A 215 13.55 -7.84 -6.68
N PHE A 216 13.62 -8.73 -5.68
CA PHE A 216 12.99 -10.05 -5.75
C PHE A 216 11.47 -9.96 -6.00
N ARG A 217 10.75 -9.10 -5.25
CA ARG A 217 9.30 -8.93 -5.43
C ARG A 217 8.94 -8.39 -6.83
N ALA A 218 9.74 -7.48 -7.36
CA ALA A 218 9.56 -6.97 -8.72
C ALA A 218 9.77 -8.07 -9.78
N LEU A 219 10.82 -8.89 -9.64
CA LEU A 219 11.05 -10.03 -10.53
C LEU A 219 9.93 -11.06 -10.48
N VAL A 220 9.41 -11.38 -9.29
CA VAL A 220 8.24 -12.27 -9.15
C VAL A 220 7.00 -11.66 -9.81
N ALA A 221 6.80 -10.34 -9.73
CA ALA A 221 5.69 -9.66 -10.40
C ALA A 221 5.82 -9.78 -11.94
N ILE A 222 7.01 -9.56 -12.49
CA ILE A 222 7.32 -9.72 -13.92
C ILE A 222 7.04 -11.16 -14.36
N GLY A 223 7.61 -12.16 -13.66
CA GLY A 223 7.41 -13.57 -13.98
C GLY A 223 5.95 -13.99 -13.93
N SER A 224 5.19 -13.53 -12.92
CA SER A 224 3.76 -13.81 -12.80
C SER A 224 2.96 -13.24 -13.97
N LEU A 225 3.25 -12.01 -14.37
CA LEU A 225 2.62 -11.36 -15.53
C LEU A 225 2.95 -12.05 -16.85
N MET A 226 4.16 -12.58 -16.99
CA MET A 226 4.58 -13.32 -18.18
C MET A 226 3.96 -14.72 -18.25
N LEU A 227 3.79 -15.38 -17.11
CA LEU A 227 3.27 -16.74 -17.01
C LEU A 227 1.74 -16.78 -17.15
N ASP A 228 1.03 -16.00 -16.33
CA ASP A 228 -0.44 -16.08 -16.21
C ASP A 228 -1.16 -14.88 -16.84
N GLY A 229 -0.41 -13.84 -17.20
CA GLY A 229 -0.93 -12.62 -17.81
C GLY A 229 -1.00 -12.65 -19.34
N LEU A 230 -1.21 -11.46 -19.90
CA LEU A 230 -1.43 -11.18 -21.32
C LEU A 230 -0.30 -10.31 -21.90
N VAL A 231 0.78 -10.12 -21.15
CA VAL A 231 1.83 -9.14 -21.42
C VAL A 231 3.21 -9.76 -21.66
N LYS A 232 3.29 -11.09 -21.85
CA LYS A 232 4.55 -11.79 -22.18
C LYS A 232 5.26 -11.18 -23.38
N SER A 233 4.56 -10.91 -24.47
CA SER A 233 5.15 -10.29 -25.66
C SER A 233 5.68 -8.89 -25.38
N ILE A 234 4.95 -8.10 -24.58
CA ILE A 234 5.37 -6.75 -24.18
C ILE A 234 6.64 -6.83 -23.31
N ALA A 235 6.74 -7.80 -22.40
CA ALA A 235 7.93 -8.00 -21.60
C ALA A 235 9.16 -8.33 -22.45
N ILE A 236 8.99 -9.15 -23.50
CA ILE A 236 10.04 -9.47 -24.46
C ILE A 236 10.47 -8.21 -25.24
N ASP A 237 9.50 -7.43 -25.71
CA ASP A 237 9.77 -6.18 -26.43
C ASP A 237 10.50 -5.14 -25.55
N LEU A 238 10.31 -5.19 -24.23
CA LEU A 238 10.99 -4.38 -23.21
C LEU A 238 12.30 -5.00 -22.70
N ASP A 239 12.85 -6.00 -23.40
CA ASP A 239 14.14 -6.65 -23.08
C ASP A 239 14.22 -7.27 -21.66
N VAL A 240 13.13 -7.91 -21.22
CA VAL A 240 13.11 -8.69 -19.96
C VAL A 240 14.19 -9.79 -19.92
N GLN A 241 14.73 -10.19 -21.06
CA GLN A 241 15.84 -11.14 -21.15
C GLN A 241 17.12 -10.60 -20.49
N SER A 242 17.41 -9.31 -20.65
CA SER A 242 18.53 -8.65 -19.96
C SER A 242 18.33 -8.69 -18.45
N VAL A 243 17.14 -8.31 -17.98
CA VAL A 243 16.75 -8.35 -16.56
C VAL A 243 16.90 -9.75 -15.95
N ALA A 244 16.48 -10.79 -16.67
CA ALA A 244 16.63 -12.18 -16.23
C ALA A 244 18.11 -12.61 -16.12
N ASN A 245 18.95 -12.17 -17.06
CA ASN A 245 20.39 -12.46 -17.03
C ASN A 245 21.08 -11.77 -15.84
N ASP A 246 20.74 -10.50 -15.59
CA ASP A 246 21.26 -9.74 -14.45
C ASP A 246 20.77 -10.30 -13.11
N ALA A 247 19.56 -10.86 -13.06
CA ALA A 247 19.05 -11.55 -11.87
C ALA A 247 19.84 -12.85 -11.59
N LYS A 248 20.11 -13.66 -12.62
CA LYS A 248 20.92 -14.88 -12.50
C LYS A 248 22.38 -14.63 -12.09
N ALA A 249 22.91 -13.44 -12.37
CA ALA A 249 24.25 -13.03 -11.95
C ALA A 249 24.32 -12.55 -10.47
N SER A 250 23.18 -12.48 -9.78
CA SER A 250 23.11 -12.05 -8.38
C SER A 250 23.83 -13.02 -7.43
N MET A 251 24.24 -12.51 -6.27
CA MET A 251 24.76 -13.33 -5.16
C MET A 251 23.64 -13.89 -4.26
N GLU A 252 22.40 -13.41 -4.41
CA GLU A 252 21.25 -13.86 -3.62
C GLU A 252 20.50 -15.00 -4.32
N SER A 253 20.47 -16.19 -3.71
CA SER A 253 19.85 -17.41 -4.31
C SER A 253 18.44 -17.18 -4.84
N LYS A 254 17.58 -16.50 -4.06
CA LYS A 254 16.19 -16.21 -4.46
C LYS A 254 16.09 -15.36 -5.74
N ILE A 255 17.04 -14.46 -5.96
CA ILE A 255 17.10 -13.60 -7.15
C ILE A 255 17.61 -14.41 -8.35
N VAL A 256 18.59 -15.28 -8.12
CA VAL A 256 19.10 -16.20 -9.15
C VAL A 256 18.02 -17.15 -9.64
N GLU A 257 17.27 -17.75 -8.70
CA GLU A 257 16.18 -18.69 -8.98
C GLU A 257 15.07 -18.02 -9.79
N VAL A 258 14.54 -16.88 -9.36
CA VAL A 258 13.48 -16.19 -10.12
C VAL A 258 13.97 -15.69 -11.48
N GLY A 259 15.24 -15.32 -11.61
CA GLY A 259 15.85 -14.97 -12.91
C GLY A 259 15.91 -16.17 -13.87
N ALA A 260 16.19 -17.36 -13.36
CA ALA A 260 16.17 -18.59 -14.14
C ALA A 260 14.74 -18.97 -14.56
N ASP A 261 13.75 -18.80 -13.67
CA ASP A 261 12.35 -19.05 -13.99
C ASP A 261 11.83 -18.10 -15.09
N ILE A 262 12.16 -16.81 -15.02
CA ILE A 262 11.81 -15.85 -16.08
C ILE A 262 12.46 -16.26 -17.42
N GLU A 263 13.72 -16.69 -17.42
CA GLU A 263 14.39 -17.16 -18.64
C GLU A 263 13.70 -18.40 -19.23
N LEU A 264 13.25 -19.34 -18.40
CA LEU A 264 12.49 -20.50 -18.86
C LEU A 264 11.18 -20.06 -19.53
N ILE A 265 10.44 -19.14 -18.90
CA ILE A 265 9.20 -18.60 -19.46
C ILE A 265 9.46 -17.95 -20.83
N ILE A 266 10.56 -17.21 -21.02
CA ILE A 266 10.91 -16.63 -22.31
C ILE A 266 11.06 -17.72 -23.39
N LYS A 267 11.75 -18.83 -23.07
CA LYS A 267 12.06 -19.92 -24.01
C LYS A 267 10.87 -20.80 -24.39
N GLU A 268 9.80 -20.79 -23.60
CA GLU A 268 8.57 -21.54 -23.89
C GLU A 268 7.64 -20.83 -24.90
N ALA A 269 8.03 -19.68 -25.46
CA ALA A 269 7.33 -19.01 -26.55
C ALA A 269 7.75 -19.55 -27.93
#